data_AF-A0A8H7I238-F1
#
_entry.id   AF-A0A8H7I238-F1
#
_cell.length_a   1.000
_cell.length_b   1.000
_cell.length_c   1.000
_cell.angle_alpha   90.00
_cell.angle_beta   90.00
_cell.angle_gamma   90.00
#
_symmetry.space_group_name_H-M   'P 1'
#
loop_
_entity.id
_entity.type
_entity.pdbx_description
1 polymer ?
#
loop_
_entity_poly.entity_id
_entity_poly.type
_entity_poly.pdbx_seq_one_letter_code
_entity_poly.pdbx_strand_id
1 'polypeptide(L)'
;MRLTTLLTPAFVFLSYVAAQTTTVAPPVTTGCAPTATGALKPRSTGPPIVALDGWAKGSYLQKAQGSDAAILGSASTRGWYLTSGAIRLIYWAVPWGCDPYLILNIKPATTSYKPLAFEVVGTKFDWGFNGSNNTITSNGSNIFITCSDGALYFQTGSDFPSGNCTTTRLKIDQ
;
A
#
# COMPACT_ATOMS: atom_id res chain seq x y z
N MET A 1 67.00 -40.42 -31.57
CA MET A 1 65.71 -40.48 -30.86
C MET A 1 65.79 -39.61 -29.63
N ARG A 2 65.11 -38.46 -29.61
CA ARG A 2 65.02 -37.58 -28.45
C ARG A 2 63.54 -37.32 -28.19
N LEU A 3 63.08 -37.77 -27.03
CA LEU A 3 61.71 -37.72 -26.56
C LEU A 3 61.52 -36.38 -25.83
N THR A 4 60.68 -35.50 -26.37
CA THR A 4 60.37 -34.20 -25.75
C THR A 4 59.02 -34.31 -25.05
N THR A 5 59.04 -34.40 -23.72
CA THR A 5 57.85 -34.50 -22.87
C THR A 5 57.20 -33.12 -22.71
N LEU A 6 55.95 -32.97 -23.14
CA LEU A 6 55.11 -31.80 -22.85
C LEU A 6 54.52 -31.92 -21.44
N LEU A 7 54.78 -30.93 -20.57
CA LEU A 7 54.04 -30.74 -19.32
C LEU A 7 52.81 -29.87 -19.58
N THR A 8 51.62 -30.42 -19.30
CA THR A 8 50.36 -29.68 -19.21
C THR A 8 50.15 -29.17 -17.78
N PRO A 9 49.76 -27.90 -17.57
CA PRO A 9 49.37 -27.41 -16.25
C PRO A 9 47.96 -27.88 -15.89
N ALA A 10 47.82 -28.51 -14.72
CA ALA A 10 46.54 -28.88 -14.14
C ALA A 10 45.88 -27.64 -13.50
N PHE A 11 44.74 -27.22 -14.07
CA PHE A 11 43.87 -26.21 -13.48
C PHE A 11 43.05 -26.83 -12.35
N VAL A 12 43.26 -26.35 -11.12
CA VAL A 12 42.45 -26.70 -9.95
C VAL A 12 41.26 -25.74 -9.90
N PHE A 13 40.05 -26.24 -10.16
CA PHE A 13 38.81 -25.52 -9.93
C PHE A 13 38.44 -25.60 -8.43
N LEU A 14 38.55 -24.48 -7.71
CA LEU A 14 37.91 -24.32 -6.40
C LEU A 14 36.42 -24.03 -6.61
N SER A 15 35.56 -25.01 -6.32
CA SER A 15 34.11 -24.82 -6.28
C SER A 15 33.72 -24.16 -4.95
N TYR A 16 33.36 -22.88 -5.00
CA TYR A 16 32.80 -22.16 -3.86
C TYR A 16 31.32 -22.53 -3.71
N VAL A 17 30.99 -23.38 -2.75
CA VAL A 17 29.59 -23.66 -2.38
C VAL A 17 29.13 -22.55 -1.46
N ALA A 18 28.42 -21.55 -2.02
CA ALA A 18 27.71 -20.57 -1.22
C ALA A 18 26.59 -21.29 -0.46
N ALA A 19 26.69 -21.33 0.88
CA ALA A 19 25.61 -21.81 1.72
C ALA A 19 24.39 -20.90 1.52
N GLN A 20 23.35 -21.42 0.87
CA GLN A 20 22.07 -20.72 0.76
C GLN A 20 21.38 -20.81 2.11
N THR A 21 21.38 -19.70 2.84
CA THR A 21 20.58 -19.54 4.05
C THR A 21 19.10 -19.45 3.64
N THR A 22 18.41 -20.58 3.61
CA THR A 22 16.94 -20.60 3.52
C THR A 22 16.38 -20.07 4.84
N THR A 23 16.04 -18.79 4.86
CA THR A 23 15.16 -18.21 5.88
C THR A 23 13.76 -18.80 5.69
N VAL A 24 13.45 -19.81 6.50
CA VAL A 24 12.08 -20.34 6.63
C VAL A 24 11.23 -19.21 7.20
N ALA A 25 10.35 -18.64 6.37
CA ALA A 25 9.33 -17.72 6.83
C ALA A 25 8.43 -18.47 7.84
N PRO A 26 8.12 -17.87 9.02
CA PRO A 26 7.23 -18.50 9.96
C PRO A 26 5.86 -18.76 9.30
N PRO A 27 5.17 -19.85 9.65
CA PRO A 27 3.83 -20.12 9.13
C PRO A 27 2.92 -18.95 9.47
N VAL A 28 2.45 -18.24 8.44
CA VAL A 28 1.39 -17.24 8.59
C VAL A 28 0.13 -18.01 8.94
N THR A 29 -0.28 -17.96 10.22
CA THR A 29 -1.55 -18.52 10.69
C THR A 29 -2.69 -17.95 9.85
N THR A 30 -3.26 -18.81 9.01
CA THR A 30 -4.38 -18.51 8.12
C THR A 30 -5.65 -18.43 8.97
N GLY A 31 -5.87 -17.29 9.61
CA GLY A 31 -6.90 -17.16 10.66
C GLY A 31 -8.09 -16.25 10.33
N CYS A 32 -7.97 -15.27 9.44
CA CYS A 32 -9.06 -14.33 9.16
C CYS A 32 -9.04 -13.87 7.70
N ALA A 33 -9.83 -14.51 6.84
CA ALA A 33 -10.23 -13.93 5.57
C ALA A 33 -11.58 -13.23 5.77
N PRO A 34 -11.66 -11.88 5.73
CA PRO A 34 -12.92 -11.18 5.91
C PRO A 34 -13.85 -11.43 4.72
N THR A 35 -15.07 -11.89 4.99
CA THR A 35 -16.17 -11.91 4.01
C THR A 35 -17.20 -10.87 4.45
N ALA A 36 -17.43 -9.83 3.64
CA ALA A 36 -18.37 -8.77 3.97
C ALA A 36 -19.69 -8.91 3.18
N THR A 37 -20.81 -8.83 3.89
CA THR A 37 -22.17 -8.76 3.34
C THR A 37 -22.81 -7.44 3.78
N GLY A 38 -22.88 -6.43 2.90
CA GLY A 38 -23.69 -5.21 3.11
C GLY A 38 -22.94 -3.88 3.22
N ALA A 39 -23.70 -2.78 3.14
CA ALA A 39 -23.21 -1.39 3.22
C ALA A 39 -22.86 -0.99 4.68
N LEU A 40 -21.62 -0.55 4.89
CA LEU A 40 -21.04 -0.33 6.22
C LEU A 40 -21.17 1.13 6.69
N LYS A 41 -21.62 1.34 7.94
CA LYS A 41 -21.62 2.66 8.61
C LYS A 41 -20.39 2.78 9.54
N PRO A 42 -19.65 3.90 9.57
CA PRO A 42 -18.41 4.01 10.36
C PRO A 42 -18.63 4.37 11.86
N ARG A 43 -17.70 3.94 12.74
CA ARG A 43 -17.57 4.40 14.16
C ARG A 43 -16.92 5.80 14.26
N SER A 44 -17.12 6.50 15.37
CA SER A 44 -16.93 7.96 15.59
C SER A 44 -15.57 8.41 16.16
N THR A 45 -14.47 7.68 15.95
CA THR A 45 -13.16 8.01 16.56
C THR A 45 -12.02 7.87 15.56
N GLY A 46 -11.07 8.81 15.55
CA GLY A 46 -10.02 8.96 14.53
C GLY A 46 -10.36 10.11 13.55
N PRO A 47 -9.39 10.75 12.89
CA PRO A 47 -9.69 11.77 11.88
C PRO A 47 -10.03 11.15 10.52
N PRO A 48 -10.86 11.80 9.68
CA PRO A 48 -10.95 11.48 8.27
C PRO A 48 -9.67 11.85 7.52
N ILE A 49 -9.50 11.30 6.34
CA ILE A 49 -8.50 11.74 5.37
C ILE A 49 -9.24 12.30 4.16
N VAL A 50 -8.91 13.53 3.76
CA VAL A 50 -9.61 14.29 2.72
C VAL A 50 -8.64 14.74 1.63
N ALA A 51 -9.12 14.78 0.39
CA ALA A 51 -8.41 15.35 -0.73
C ALA A 51 -8.38 16.89 -0.63
N LEU A 52 -7.19 17.45 -0.78
CA LEU A 52 -6.90 18.87 -0.59
C LEU A 52 -7.08 19.69 -1.88
N ASP A 53 -6.80 19.08 -3.03
CA ASP A 53 -6.68 19.75 -4.32
C ASP A 53 -7.38 18.97 -5.45
N GLY A 54 -7.39 19.58 -6.63
CA GLY A 54 -8.03 19.02 -7.82
C GLY A 54 -9.55 19.03 -7.74
N TRP A 55 -10.20 18.39 -8.71
CA TRP A 55 -11.66 18.32 -8.75
C TRP A 55 -12.24 17.40 -7.66
N ALA A 56 -11.43 16.54 -7.05
CA ALA A 56 -11.80 15.71 -5.90
C ALA A 56 -11.63 16.42 -4.55
N LYS A 57 -11.30 17.71 -4.52
CA LYS A 57 -11.16 18.47 -3.27
C LYS A 57 -12.42 18.33 -2.41
N GLY A 58 -12.24 17.96 -1.15
CA GLY A 58 -13.34 17.70 -0.21
C GLY A 58 -13.94 16.29 -0.30
N SER A 59 -13.47 15.44 -1.20
CA SER A 59 -13.76 14.00 -1.18
C SER A 59 -12.89 13.27 -0.17
N TYR A 60 -13.40 12.20 0.40
CA TYR A 60 -12.79 11.51 1.53
C TYR A 60 -12.28 10.13 1.14
N LEU A 61 -11.13 9.76 1.70
CA LEU A 61 -10.57 8.43 1.59
C LEU A 61 -11.52 7.41 2.24
N GLN A 62 -11.77 6.32 1.54
CA GLN A 62 -12.58 5.19 2.00
C GLN A 62 -12.25 3.91 1.23
N LYS A 63 -12.77 2.77 1.69
CA LYS A 63 -12.71 1.50 0.97
C LYS A 63 -13.90 1.37 0.03
N ALA A 64 -13.69 0.84 -1.17
CA ALA A 64 -14.79 0.50 -2.07
C ALA A 64 -15.69 -0.61 -1.48
N GLN A 65 -16.98 -0.56 -1.79
CA GLN A 65 -17.97 -1.47 -1.18
C GLN A 65 -17.84 -2.93 -1.64
N GLY A 66 -17.32 -3.17 -2.85
CA GLY A 66 -17.21 -4.50 -3.46
C GLY A 66 -15.78 -4.98 -3.73
N SER A 67 -14.78 -4.23 -3.28
CA SER A 67 -13.37 -4.57 -3.48
C SER A 67 -12.50 -3.99 -2.37
N ASP A 68 -11.22 -4.34 -2.36
CA ASP A 68 -10.25 -3.78 -1.42
C ASP A 68 -9.65 -2.44 -1.90
N ALA A 69 -10.10 -1.93 -3.05
CA ALA A 69 -9.59 -0.68 -3.59
C ALA A 69 -9.84 0.49 -2.62
N ALA A 70 -8.81 1.31 -2.42
CA ALA A 70 -8.97 2.62 -1.83
C ALA A 70 -9.55 3.56 -2.88
N ILE A 71 -10.54 4.35 -2.48
CA ILE A 71 -11.22 5.31 -3.36
C ILE A 71 -11.41 6.65 -2.63
N LEU A 72 -11.68 7.71 -3.40
CA LEU A 72 -12.22 8.95 -2.89
C LEU A 72 -13.73 9.01 -3.14
N GLY A 73 -14.49 9.36 -2.09
CA GLY A 73 -15.95 9.46 -2.17
C GLY A 73 -16.53 10.57 -1.29
N SER A 74 -17.84 10.49 -1.05
CA SER A 74 -18.57 11.52 -0.29
C SER A 74 -18.28 11.44 1.21
N ALA A 75 -18.57 12.54 1.91
CA ALA A 75 -18.43 12.61 3.37
C ALA A 75 -19.30 11.58 4.12
N SER A 76 -20.44 11.15 3.54
CA SER A 76 -21.35 10.21 4.18
C SER A 76 -20.80 8.77 4.26
N THR A 77 -19.84 8.44 3.40
CA THR A 77 -19.21 7.11 3.34
C THR A 77 -17.75 7.11 3.79
N ARG A 78 -17.27 8.25 4.30
CA ARG A 78 -15.86 8.45 4.65
C ARG A 78 -15.35 7.41 5.65
N GLY A 79 -14.10 7.01 5.49
CA GLY A 79 -13.39 6.22 6.49
C GLY A 79 -12.90 7.07 7.67
N TRP A 80 -12.63 6.40 8.79
CA TRP A 80 -11.94 6.97 9.95
C TRP A 80 -10.67 6.18 10.21
N TYR A 81 -9.60 6.88 10.57
CA TYR A 81 -8.26 6.30 10.52
C TYR A 81 -7.52 6.41 11.84
N LEU A 82 -6.71 5.39 12.14
CA LEU A 82 -5.54 5.54 12.99
C LEU A 82 -4.34 5.82 12.10
N THR A 83 -3.56 6.85 12.43
CA THR A 83 -2.45 7.36 11.60
C THR A 83 -1.07 7.17 12.24
N SER A 84 -0.99 6.51 13.38
CA SER A 84 0.30 6.22 14.04
C SER A 84 1.02 5.05 13.36
N GLY A 85 2.11 5.33 12.65
CA GLY A 85 2.94 4.36 11.91
C GLY A 85 2.34 3.93 10.57
N ALA A 86 1.07 3.59 10.53
CA ALA A 86 0.36 3.27 9.29
C ALA A 86 -0.96 4.02 9.21
N ILE A 87 -1.53 4.11 8.01
CA ILE A 87 -2.91 4.51 7.80
C ILE A 87 -3.77 3.25 7.93
N ARG A 88 -4.46 3.13 9.06
CA ARG A 88 -5.32 2.00 9.41
C ARG A 88 -6.77 2.46 9.40
N LEU A 89 -7.56 1.97 8.45
CA LEU A 89 -9.00 2.15 8.42
C LEU A 89 -9.62 1.41 9.59
N ILE A 90 -10.37 2.12 10.42
CA ILE A 90 -11.12 1.57 11.54
C ILE A 90 -12.36 0.86 10.98
N TYR A 91 -12.33 -0.47 10.97
CA TYR A 91 -13.30 -1.34 10.30
C TYR A 91 -13.97 -2.29 11.32
N TRP A 92 -15.25 -2.11 11.63
CA TRP A 92 -16.05 -2.92 12.58
C TRP A 92 -16.69 -4.14 11.87
N ALA A 93 -16.90 -5.36 12.41
CA ALA A 93 -16.89 -5.93 13.77
C ALA A 93 -16.51 -7.43 13.77
N VAL A 94 -15.80 -7.88 14.80
CA VAL A 94 -16.06 -9.22 15.39
C VAL A 94 -15.99 -9.07 16.92
N PRO A 95 -16.88 -9.70 17.70
CA PRO A 95 -16.90 -9.53 19.16
C PRO A 95 -15.76 -10.28 19.89
N TRP A 96 -14.92 -11.03 19.19
CA TRP A 96 -13.92 -11.93 19.80
C TRP A 96 -12.64 -12.00 18.93
N GLY A 97 -11.74 -11.05 19.10
CA GLY A 97 -10.31 -11.25 18.78
C GLY A 97 -9.81 -10.76 17.41
N CYS A 98 -8.63 -10.15 17.49
CA CYS A 98 -7.68 -9.74 16.45
C CYS A 98 -8.08 -8.54 15.55
N ASP A 99 -7.33 -7.45 15.79
CA ASP A 99 -7.30 -6.12 15.17
C ASP A 99 -8.38 -5.75 14.11
N PRO A 100 -9.29 -4.81 14.43
CA PRO A 100 -10.39 -4.36 13.57
C PRO A 100 -9.92 -3.35 12.51
N TYR A 101 -8.73 -3.52 11.93
CA TYR A 101 -8.12 -2.53 11.07
C TYR A 101 -7.76 -3.10 9.70
N LEU A 102 -8.04 -2.30 8.66
CA LEU A 102 -7.47 -2.53 7.33
C LEU A 102 -6.34 -1.53 7.09
N ILE A 103 -5.20 -2.02 6.60
CA ILE A 103 -4.00 -1.21 6.39
C ILE A 103 -4.01 -0.72 4.95
N LEU A 104 -3.78 0.58 4.76
CA LEU A 104 -3.61 1.18 3.44
C LEU A 104 -2.24 0.81 2.87
N ASN A 105 -2.26 -0.07 1.86
CA ASN A 105 -1.09 -0.55 1.16
C ASN A 105 -0.92 0.11 -0.21
N ILE A 106 0.33 0.12 -0.67
CA ILE A 106 0.70 0.47 -2.04
C ILE A 106 0.90 -0.85 -2.81
N LYS A 107 0.04 -1.14 -3.78
CA LYS A 107 0.13 -2.38 -4.57
C LYS A 107 1.22 -2.25 -5.64
N PRO A 108 1.99 -3.32 -5.93
CA PRO A 108 2.98 -3.28 -6.99
C PRO A 108 2.30 -3.10 -8.36
N ALA A 109 2.90 -2.26 -9.19
CA ALA A 109 2.53 -2.04 -10.58
C ALA A 109 3.79 -1.67 -11.38
N THR A 110 3.81 -1.89 -12.69
CA THR A 110 4.94 -1.49 -13.55
C THR A 110 4.90 -0.01 -13.93
N THR A 111 3.71 0.58 -13.97
CA THR A 111 3.49 2.01 -14.21
C THR A 111 3.99 2.86 -13.04
N SER A 112 4.24 4.15 -13.27
CA SER A 112 4.65 5.07 -12.20
C SER A 112 3.50 5.58 -11.32
N TYR A 113 2.31 5.00 -11.43
CA TYR A 113 1.20 5.14 -10.48
C TYR A 113 0.86 3.78 -9.87
N LYS A 114 0.74 3.71 -8.55
CA LYS A 114 0.55 2.46 -7.82
C LYS A 114 -0.86 2.39 -7.24
N PRO A 115 -1.65 1.34 -7.50
CA PRO A 115 -2.98 1.21 -6.90
C PRO A 115 -2.88 1.17 -5.38
N LEU A 116 -3.86 1.78 -4.72
CA LEU A 116 -3.99 1.71 -3.26
C LEU A 116 -5.09 0.73 -2.87
N ALA A 117 -4.84 -0.03 -1.81
CA ALA A 117 -5.82 -0.99 -1.29
C ALA A 117 -5.81 -1.03 0.24
N PHE A 118 -6.97 -1.35 0.81
CA PHE A 118 -7.15 -1.61 2.23
C PHE A 118 -7.20 -3.12 2.47
N GLU A 119 -6.15 -3.66 3.08
CA GLU A 119 -5.98 -5.10 3.28
C GLU A 119 -5.72 -5.44 4.75
N VAL A 120 -6.04 -6.67 5.16
CA VAL A 120 -5.76 -7.14 6.53
C VAL A 120 -4.26 -7.25 6.78
N VAL A 121 -3.51 -7.70 5.78
CA VAL A 121 -2.05 -7.81 5.87
C VAL A 121 -1.43 -6.48 5.41
N GLY A 122 -0.78 -5.79 6.34
CA GLY A 122 -0.05 -4.57 6.02
C GLY A 122 1.28 -4.85 5.34
N THR A 123 1.58 -4.08 4.30
CA THR A 123 2.88 -4.05 3.62
C THR A 123 3.49 -2.64 3.63
N LYS A 124 2.73 -1.64 4.09
CA LYS A 124 3.16 -0.24 4.17
C LYS A 124 2.92 0.34 5.58
N PHE A 125 4.01 0.75 6.24
CA PHE A 125 4.02 1.18 7.65
C PHE A 125 4.90 2.42 7.91
N ASP A 126 5.19 3.16 6.85
CA ASP A 126 6.07 4.32 6.83
C ASP A 126 5.37 5.50 6.14
N TRP A 127 4.05 5.61 6.33
CA TRP A 127 3.30 6.79 5.94
C TRP A 127 3.70 7.97 6.84
N GLY A 128 4.25 9.03 6.24
CA GLY A 128 4.60 10.27 6.92
C GLY A 128 3.46 11.29 6.84
N PHE A 129 3.38 12.18 7.81
CA PHE A 129 2.45 13.31 7.82
C PHE A 129 3.25 14.59 7.95
N ASN A 130 3.27 15.40 6.90
CA ASN A 130 4.19 16.53 6.79
C ASN A 130 3.48 17.83 6.38
N GLY A 131 4.11 18.94 6.73
CA GLY A 131 3.70 20.30 6.37
C GLY A 131 2.56 20.87 7.23
N SER A 132 2.23 22.14 7.01
CA SER A 132 1.19 22.87 7.76
C SER A 132 -0.22 22.28 7.62
N ASN A 133 -0.45 21.49 6.56
CA ASN A 133 -1.73 20.88 6.26
C ASN A 133 -1.80 19.40 6.66
N ASN A 134 -0.82 18.84 7.37
CA ASN A 134 -0.76 17.41 7.72
C ASN A 134 -0.97 16.49 6.50
N THR A 135 -0.28 16.80 5.39
CA THR A 135 -0.40 16.04 4.15
C THR A 135 0.29 14.69 4.26
N ILE A 136 -0.35 13.67 3.70
CA ILE A 136 0.15 12.30 3.69
C ILE A 136 1.30 12.20 2.69
N THR A 137 2.38 11.56 3.12
CA THR A 137 3.60 11.39 2.35
C THR A 137 4.13 9.97 2.45
N SER A 138 4.85 9.52 1.43
CA SER A 138 5.57 8.26 1.41
C SER A 138 6.78 8.40 0.50
N ASN A 139 7.97 7.96 0.94
CA ASN A 139 9.21 8.04 0.14
C ASN A 139 9.46 9.43 -0.47
N GLY A 140 9.15 10.50 0.26
CA GLY A 140 9.32 11.89 -0.20
C GLY A 140 8.27 12.40 -1.19
N SER A 141 7.33 11.56 -1.65
CA SER A 141 6.20 11.98 -2.48
C SER A 141 4.93 12.16 -1.63
N ASN A 142 4.11 13.14 -1.99
CA ASN A 142 2.81 13.43 -1.37
C ASN A 142 1.67 13.50 -2.40
N ILE A 143 1.93 13.03 -3.63
CA ILE A 143 1.00 13.15 -4.74
C ILE A 143 0.24 11.84 -4.95
N PHE A 144 -1.07 11.98 -5.08
CA PHE A 144 -2.01 10.91 -5.37
C PHE A 144 -2.73 11.23 -6.67
N ILE A 145 -3.12 10.21 -7.42
CA ILE A 145 -3.95 10.36 -8.61
C ILE A 145 -5.32 9.82 -8.30
N THR A 146 -6.35 10.58 -8.63
CA THR A 146 -7.75 10.17 -8.51
C THR A 146 -8.45 10.29 -9.85
N CYS A 147 -9.30 9.32 -10.18
CA CYS A 147 -10.07 9.28 -11.42
C CYS A 147 -11.55 9.54 -11.18
N SER A 148 -12.31 9.83 -12.24
CA SER A 148 -13.73 10.21 -12.19
C SER A 148 -14.66 9.20 -11.50
N ASP A 149 -14.25 7.94 -11.47
CA ASP A 149 -14.91 6.83 -10.78
C ASP A 149 -14.52 6.72 -9.28
N GLY A 150 -13.67 7.62 -8.80
CA GLY A 150 -13.14 7.65 -7.44
C GLY A 150 -11.91 6.77 -7.24
N ALA A 151 -11.42 6.05 -8.25
CA ALA A 151 -10.23 5.21 -8.13
C ALA A 151 -9.02 6.04 -7.70
N LEU A 152 -8.23 5.49 -6.76
CA LEU A 152 -7.12 6.22 -6.13
C LEU A 152 -5.79 5.46 -6.27
N TYR A 153 -4.75 6.21 -6.63
CA TYR A 153 -3.40 5.71 -6.86
C TYR A 153 -2.37 6.60 -6.16
N PHE A 154 -1.24 6.02 -5.77
CA PHE A 154 -0.06 6.76 -5.30
C PHE A 154 0.89 7.03 -6.46
N GLN A 155 1.29 8.30 -6.64
CA GLN A 155 2.13 8.69 -7.76
C GLN A 155 3.63 8.62 -7.39
N THR A 156 4.39 7.90 -8.21
CA THR A 156 5.84 7.70 -8.10
C THR A 156 6.63 8.21 -9.31
N GLY A 157 5.93 8.74 -10.33
CA GLY A 157 6.51 9.33 -11.55
C GLY A 157 5.45 10.10 -12.32
N SER A 158 5.52 10.16 -13.65
CA SER A 158 4.68 11.04 -14.47
C SER A 158 3.47 10.38 -15.15
N ASP A 159 3.33 9.06 -15.07
CA ASP A 159 2.25 8.35 -15.77
C ASP A 159 0.89 8.58 -15.09
N PHE A 160 -0.17 8.50 -15.89
CA PHE A 160 -1.56 8.54 -15.42
C PHE A 160 -2.33 7.31 -15.89
N PRO A 161 -3.33 6.85 -15.11
CA PRO A 161 -4.32 5.92 -15.61
C PRO A 161 -5.06 6.51 -16.82
N SER A 162 -5.54 5.63 -17.71
CA SER A 162 -6.43 6.05 -18.79
C SER A 162 -7.75 6.60 -18.23
N GLY A 163 -8.29 7.64 -18.86
CA GLY A 163 -9.56 8.26 -18.47
C GLY A 163 -9.38 9.65 -17.88
N ASN A 164 -10.41 10.13 -17.17
CA ASN A 164 -10.40 11.45 -16.57
C ASN A 164 -9.84 11.39 -15.15
N CYS A 165 -8.54 11.66 -15.02
CA CYS A 165 -7.82 11.60 -13.75
C CYS A 165 -7.11 12.92 -13.45
N THR A 166 -6.95 13.24 -12.17
CA THR A 166 -6.20 14.41 -11.71
C THR A 166 -5.31 14.06 -10.53
N THR A 167 -4.36 14.92 -10.22
CA THR A 167 -3.56 14.81 -9.00
C THR A 167 -4.24 15.50 -7.84
N THR A 168 -4.06 14.96 -6.65
CA THR A 168 -4.43 15.59 -5.39
C THR A 168 -3.39 15.27 -4.33
N ARG A 169 -3.42 16.03 -3.24
CA ARG A 169 -2.75 15.68 -1.98
C ARG A 169 -3.82 15.23 -1.00
N LEU A 170 -3.50 14.23 -0.20
CA LEU A 170 -4.38 13.81 0.90
C LEU A 170 -3.89 14.43 2.19
N LYS A 171 -4.82 14.87 3.05
CA LYS A 171 -4.50 15.37 4.39
C LYS A 171 -5.39 14.75 5.44
N ILE A 172 -4.91 14.75 6.68
CA ILE A 172 -5.76 14.54 7.85
C ILE A 172 -6.72 15.73 7.98
N ASP A 173 -8.01 15.45 8.08
CA ASP A 173 -9.03 16.46 8.37
C ASP A 173 -9.23 16.51 9.89
N GLN A 174 -8.79 17.60 10.53
CA GLN A 174 -8.89 17.81 11.98
C GLN A 174 -9.90 18.90 12.29
#